data_AF-A0A397INJ8-F1
#
_entry.id   AF-A0A397INJ8-F1
#
_cell.length_a   1.000
_cell.length_b   1.000
_cell.length_c   1.000
_cell.angle_alpha   90.00
_cell.angle_beta   90.00
_cell.angle_gamma   90.00
#
_symmetry.space_group_name_H-M   'P 1'
#
loop_
_entity.id
_entity.type
_entity.pdbx_description
1 polymer ?
#
loop_
_entity_poly.entity_id
_entity_poly.type
_entity_poly.pdbx_seq_one_letter_code
_entity_poly.pdbx_strand_id
1 'polypeptide(L)'
;MIRHVFHSYVYGIRQELRHTSRVTTYVKIKHKSAPIVKALKGTDVIVSALCSIKTSGNFYSVQLPLLEAAKEVDVKRFIPSEFSGEYTPGHTHPFFDRKFQIREELEKSRIEYTYIFTGIFQEFVEMLGFDFKNKTATFYVDGNSKLPEARNAIIRVAGSTETFYEILQMFEEATGSKWKVIEDREVRHRFRNQIPSSAPI
;
A
#
# COMPACT_ATOMS: atom_id res chain seq x y z
N MET A 1 18.91 -12.95 -21.00
CA MET A 1 17.73 -13.76 -21.37
C MET A 1 16.49 -13.04 -20.84
N ILE A 2 15.44 -12.97 -21.66
CA ILE A 2 14.40 -11.93 -21.70
C ILE A 2 13.69 -11.73 -20.36
N ARG A 3 13.78 -10.51 -19.78
CA ARG A 3 12.95 -10.06 -18.65
C ARG A 3 11.66 -9.47 -19.22
N HIS A 4 10.57 -10.25 -19.21
CA HIS A 4 9.24 -9.70 -19.47
C HIS A 4 8.77 -8.90 -18.26
N VAL A 5 8.92 -7.58 -18.34
CA VAL A 5 8.26 -6.63 -17.43
C VAL A 5 6.80 -6.56 -17.85
N PHE A 6 5.91 -7.19 -17.09
CA PHE A 6 4.46 -7.07 -17.29
C PHE A 6 4.05 -5.59 -17.10
N HIS A 7 3.49 -5.01 -18.15
CA HIS A 7 2.94 -3.67 -18.20
C HIS A 7 1.41 -3.76 -18.24
N SER A 8 0.76 -3.75 -17.08
CA SER A 8 -0.71 -3.69 -17.03
C SER A 8 -1.19 -3.04 -15.73
N TYR A 9 -1.87 -1.90 -15.86
CA TYR A 9 -2.79 -1.41 -14.83
C TYR A 9 -4.06 -2.24 -14.96
N VAL A 10 -4.32 -3.14 -14.01
CA VAL A 10 -5.57 -3.89 -13.95
C VAL A 10 -6.48 -3.18 -12.95
N TYR A 11 -7.45 -2.42 -13.46
CA TYR A 11 -8.61 -2.02 -12.66
C TYR A 11 -9.55 -3.22 -12.63
N GLY A 12 -9.57 -3.95 -11.51
CA GLY A 12 -10.49 -5.07 -11.32
C GLY A 12 -11.89 -4.55 -11.08
N ILE A 13 -12.73 -4.51 -12.11
CA ILE A 13 -14.17 -4.24 -11.98
C ILE A 13 -14.87 -5.59 -11.81
N ARG A 14 -15.47 -5.83 -10.63
CA ARG A 14 -16.31 -7.02 -10.39
C ARG A 14 -17.77 -6.61 -10.57
N GLN A 15 -18.38 -7.06 -11.66
CA GLN A 15 -19.83 -6.96 -11.86
C GLN A 15 -20.44 -8.33 -11.54
N GLU A 16 -21.41 -8.36 -10.63
CA GLU A 16 -22.06 -9.61 -10.21
C GLU A 16 -23.31 -9.84 -11.07
N LEU A 17 -23.17 -10.68 -12.10
CA LEU A 17 -24.32 -11.19 -12.85
C LEU A 17 -24.75 -12.53 -12.27
N ARG A 18 -26.04 -12.61 -11.90
CA ARG A 18 -26.69 -13.85 -11.51
C ARG A 18 -26.57 -14.85 -12.67
N HIS A 19 -26.15 -16.07 -12.33
CA HIS A 19 -25.93 -17.25 -13.18
C HIS A 19 -24.59 -17.36 -13.94
N THR A 20 -23.71 -18.17 -13.35
CA THR A 20 -22.74 -19.09 -14.00
C THR A 20 -21.97 -18.57 -15.22
N SER A 21 -21.01 -17.67 -14.99
CA SER A 21 -19.68 -17.64 -15.64
C SER A 21 -18.91 -16.46 -15.06
N ARG A 22 -17.74 -16.68 -14.46
CA ARG A 22 -16.88 -15.60 -13.97
C ARG A 22 -16.27 -14.86 -15.17
N VAL A 23 -16.94 -13.83 -15.66
CA VAL A 23 -16.40 -12.96 -16.72
C VAL A 23 -15.49 -11.92 -16.06
N THR A 24 -14.19 -12.00 -16.31
CA THR A 24 -13.25 -10.94 -15.95
C THR A 24 -13.07 -10.03 -17.17
N THR A 25 -13.49 -8.78 -17.05
CA THR A 25 -13.31 -7.78 -18.11
C THR A 25 -12.08 -6.94 -17.82
N TYR A 26 -11.11 -6.95 -18.74
CA TYR A 26 -9.92 -6.10 -18.65
C TYR A 26 -10.15 -4.79 -19.39
N VAL A 27 -10.05 -3.67 -18.69
CA VAL A 27 -10.14 -2.34 -19.30
C VAL A 27 -8.82 -1.60 -19.12
N LYS A 28 -8.18 -1.24 -20.24
CA LYS A 28 -6.98 -0.42 -20.22
C LYS A 28 -7.37 1.05 -20.18
N ILE A 29 -7.14 1.68 -19.03
CA ILE A 29 -7.46 3.10 -18.81
C ILE A 29 -6.16 3.91 -18.86
N LYS A 30 -6.13 4.94 -19.72
CA LYS A 30 -5.09 5.98 -19.68
C LYS A 30 -5.59 7.13 -18.80
N HIS A 31 -4.69 7.86 -18.14
CA HIS A 31 -5.01 9.00 -17.26
C HIS A 31 -5.69 10.19 -17.99
N LYS A 32 -6.92 10.01 -18.46
CA LYS A 32 -7.84 11.04 -18.98
C LYS A 32 -9.24 10.71 -18.46
N SER A 33 -10.05 11.72 -18.18
CA SER A 33 -11.34 11.60 -17.46
C SER A 33 -12.43 10.83 -18.23
N ALA A 34 -12.69 11.15 -19.50
CA ALA A 34 -13.78 10.51 -20.25
C ALA A 34 -13.65 8.97 -20.44
N PRO A 35 -12.45 8.41 -20.69
CA PRO A 35 -12.28 6.95 -20.73
C PRO A 35 -12.57 6.22 -19.42
N ILE A 36 -12.37 6.85 -18.25
CA ILE A 36 -12.51 6.19 -16.95
C ILE A 36 -13.99 6.06 -16.55
N VAL A 37 -14.80 7.10 -16.79
CA VAL A 37 -16.25 7.10 -16.53
C VAL A 37 -16.95 5.99 -17.32
N LYS A 38 -16.66 5.91 -18.63
CA LYS A 38 -17.24 4.86 -19.49
C LYS A 38 -16.88 3.46 -19.01
N ALA A 39 -15.66 3.27 -18.51
CA ALA A 39 -15.20 1.99 -18.00
C ALA A 39 -15.90 1.59 -16.69
N LEU A 40 -16.19 2.56 -15.82
CA LEU A 40 -16.79 2.32 -14.52
C LEU A 40 -18.32 2.20 -14.55
N LYS A 41 -18.98 2.57 -15.64
CA LYS A 41 -20.45 2.53 -15.73
C LYS A 41 -21.00 1.13 -15.41
N GLY A 42 -21.92 1.05 -14.44
CA GLY A 42 -22.51 -0.21 -13.97
C GLY A 42 -21.65 -0.98 -12.97
N THR A 43 -20.61 -0.36 -12.42
CA THR A 43 -19.77 -0.90 -11.33
C THR A 43 -20.36 -0.55 -9.98
N ASP A 44 -20.56 -1.54 -9.11
CA ASP A 44 -21.03 -1.29 -7.73
C ASP A 44 -19.89 -0.96 -6.77
N VAL A 45 -18.72 -1.59 -6.95
CA VAL A 45 -17.58 -1.50 -6.02
C VAL A 45 -16.27 -1.34 -6.78
N ILE A 46 -15.44 -0.40 -6.34
CA ILE A 46 -14.07 -0.22 -6.82
C ILE A 46 -13.07 -0.66 -5.76
N VAL A 47 -12.05 -1.41 -6.16
CA VAL A 47 -10.87 -1.72 -5.33
C VAL A 47 -9.62 -1.22 -6.06
N SER A 48 -8.96 -0.22 -5.46
CA SER A 48 -7.73 0.37 -5.98
C SER A 48 -6.52 -0.32 -5.35
N ALA A 49 -5.76 -1.09 -6.14
CA ALA A 49 -4.56 -1.82 -5.68
C ALA A 49 -3.29 -1.31 -6.38
N LEU A 50 -2.98 -0.03 -6.20
CA LEU A 50 -1.84 0.63 -6.86
C LEU A 50 -0.51 0.32 -6.14
N CYS A 51 0.57 0.22 -6.92
CA CYS A 51 1.93 0.02 -6.42
C CYS A 51 2.71 1.35 -6.40
N SER A 52 3.35 1.67 -5.26
CA SER A 52 4.13 2.89 -5.05
C SER A 52 5.25 3.11 -6.08
N ILE A 53 5.90 2.03 -6.53
CA ILE A 53 6.98 2.07 -7.53
C ILE A 53 6.46 2.62 -8.86
N LYS A 54 5.24 2.25 -9.24
CA LYS A 54 4.64 2.66 -10.52
C LYS A 54 4.02 4.06 -10.45
N THR A 55 3.65 4.51 -9.26
CA THR A 55 3.05 5.83 -9.03
C THR A 55 4.09 6.88 -8.61
N SER A 56 5.37 6.50 -8.49
CA SER A 56 6.43 7.35 -7.91
C SER A 56 6.02 7.95 -6.56
N GLY A 57 5.29 7.18 -5.75
CA GLY A 57 4.75 7.62 -4.46
C GLY A 57 3.53 8.55 -4.55
N ASN A 58 3.10 8.98 -5.73
CA ASN A 58 1.94 9.86 -5.90
C ASN A 58 0.62 9.07 -5.94
N PHE A 59 0.16 8.65 -4.76
CA PHE A 59 -1.12 7.95 -4.61
C PHE A 59 -2.34 8.86 -4.77
N TYR A 60 -2.20 10.16 -4.55
CA TYR A 60 -3.32 11.11 -4.63
C TYR A 60 -3.72 11.38 -6.07
N SER A 61 -2.79 11.87 -6.91
CA SER A 61 -3.10 12.28 -8.29
C SER A 61 -3.56 11.12 -9.18
N VAL A 62 -3.22 9.89 -8.82
CA VAL A 62 -3.62 8.68 -9.54
C VAL A 62 -5.03 8.23 -9.14
N GLN A 63 -5.42 8.40 -7.87
CA GLN A 63 -6.71 7.94 -7.35
C GLN A 63 -7.81 8.98 -7.44
N LEU A 64 -7.49 10.27 -7.37
CA LEU A 64 -8.49 11.34 -7.44
C LEU A 64 -9.35 11.24 -8.72
N PRO A 65 -8.80 11.07 -9.94
CA PRO A 65 -9.62 10.92 -11.14
C PRO A 65 -10.50 9.66 -11.12
N LEU A 66 -10.05 8.59 -10.45
CA LEU A 66 -10.83 7.37 -10.28
C LEU A 66 -12.00 7.59 -9.33
N LEU A 67 -11.78 8.33 -8.24
CA LEU A 67 -12.81 8.73 -7.29
C LEU A 67 -13.85 9.65 -7.94
N GLU A 68 -13.42 10.67 -8.69
CA GLU A 68 -14.36 11.57 -9.39
C GLU A 68 -15.23 10.82 -10.40
N ALA A 69 -14.64 9.90 -11.17
CA ALA A 69 -15.40 9.07 -12.10
C ALA A 69 -16.33 8.08 -11.38
N ALA A 70 -15.95 7.60 -10.19
CA ALA A 70 -16.80 6.76 -9.36
C ALA A 70 -18.04 7.52 -8.88
N LYS A 71 -17.88 8.80 -8.50
CA LYS A 71 -19.00 9.70 -8.17
C LYS A 71 -19.94 9.90 -9.37
N GLU A 72 -19.38 10.10 -10.56
CA GLU A 72 -20.17 10.36 -11.78
C GLU A 72 -21.06 9.19 -12.20
N VAL A 73 -20.67 7.95 -11.88
CA VAL A 73 -21.38 6.73 -12.29
C VAL A 73 -22.08 6.00 -11.14
N ASP A 74 -22.31 6.69 -10.01
CA ASP A 74 -23.03 6.19 -8.83
C ASP A 74 -22.45 4.88 -8.26
N VAL A 75 -21.11 4.78 -8.20
CA VAL A 75 -20.45 3.66 -7.51
C VAL A 75 -20.83 3.70 -6.04
N LYS A 76 -21.25 2.55 -5.50
CA LYS A 76 -21.73 2.43 -4.11
C LYS A 76 -20.59 2.43 -3.11
N ARG A 77 -19.47 1.76 -3.43
CA ARG A 77 -18.32 1.63 -2.53
C ARG A 77 -16.97 1.79 -3.19
N PHE A 78 -16.06 2.46 -2.50
CA PHE A 78 -14.67 2.64 -2.91
C PHE A 78 -13.68 2.13 -1.85
N ILE A 79 -12.83 1.19 -2.23
CA ILE A 79 -11.72 0.69 -1.41
C ILE A 79 -10.43 1.29 -1.98
N PRO A 80 -9.85 2.33 -1.36
CA PRO A 80 -8.64 2.96 -1.86
C PRO A 80 -7.41 2.07 -1.69
N SER A 81 -6.33 2.45 -2.38
CA SER A 81 -5.01 1.83 -2.25
C SER A 81 -4.37 2.23 -0.92
N GLU A 82 -4.78 1.55 0.14
CA GLU A 82 -4.25 1.69 1.49
C GLU A 82 -3.20 0.61 1.77
N PHE A 83 -3.59 -0.68 1.79
CA PHE A 83 -2.78 -1.91 1.83
C PHE A 83 -1.36 -1.76 2.42
N SER A 84 -1.27 -1.10 3.57
CA SER A 84 -0.03 -0.81 4.30
C SER A 84 -0.34 -0.74 5.79
N GLY A 85 0.60 -0.25 6.60
CA GLY A 85 0.36 0.01 8.03
C GLY A 85 -0.69 1.10 8.24
N GLU A 86 -1.21 1.20 9.47
CA GLU A 86 -2.00 2.36 9.87
C GLU A 86 -1.06 3.50 10.27
N TYR A 87 -1.39 4.73 9.85
CA TYR A 87 -0.60 5.92 10.13
C TYR A 87 -1.48 6.96 10.82
N THR A 88 -0.94 7.57 11.87
CA THR A 88 -1.62 8.64 12.60
C THR A 88 -1.39 9.97 11.90
N PRO A 89 -2.46 10.75 11.59
CA PRO A 89 -2.32 12.11 11.10
C PRO A 89 -1.49 12.97 12.07
N GLY A 90 -0.63 13.85 11.56
CA GLY A 90 0.18 14.78 12.36
C GLY A 90 1.67 14.42 12.48
N HIS A 91 2.08 13.24 12.02
CA HIS A 91 3.49 12.90 11.84
C HIS A 91 3.78 12.80 10.33
N THR A 92 4.50 13.78 9.78
CA THR A 92 4.88 13.79 8.35
C THR A 92 5.62 12.52 8.01
N HIS A 93 4.99 11.65 7.22
CA HIS A 93 5.64 10.48 6.67
C HIS A 93 5.66 10.61 5.15
N PRO A 94 6.86 10.72 4.51
CA PRO A 94 6.99 11.03 3.08
C PRO A 94 6.16 10.13 2.16
N PHE A 95 5.92 8.89 2.57
CA PHE A 95 5.15 7.89 1.81
C PHE A 95 3.63 7.90 2.07
N PHE A 96 3.16 8.42 3.22
CA PHE A 96 1.77 8.27 3.66
C PHE A 96 0.98 9.58 3.64
N ASP A 97 1.65 10.73 3.61
CA ASP A 97 1.03 12.05 3.49
C ASP A 97 0.08 12.13 2.28
N ARG A 98 0.46 11.51 1.15
CA ARG A 98 -0.36 11.46 -0.07
C ARG A 98 -1.57 10.52 0.04
N LYS A 99 -1.55 9.53 0.93
CA LYS A 99 -2.71 8.67 1.20
C LYS A 99 -3.76 9.40 2.03
N PHE A 100 -3.35 10.25 2.99
CA PHE A 100 -4.31 11.07 3.73
C PHE A 100 -5.12 12.00 2.83
N GLN A 101 -4.49 12.60 1.82
CA GLN A 101 -5.20 13.48 0.89
C GLN A 101 -6.37 12.76 0.19
N ILE A 102 -6.22 11.48 -0.21
CA ILE A 102 -7.34 10.75 -0.84
C ILE A 102 -8.41 10.34 0.18
N ARG A 103 -8.04 10.13 1.45
CA ARG A 103 -9.01 9.87 2.53
C ARG A 103 -9.92 11.07 2.74
N GLU A 104 -9.36 12.27 2.82
CA GLU A 104 -10.14 13.50 2.97
C GLU A 104 -11.17 13.68 1.84
N GLU A 105 -10.79 13.38 0.59
CA GLU A 105 -11.71 13.45 -0.55
C GLU A 105 -12.80 12.38 -0.49
N LEU A 106 -12.45 11.16 -0.06
CA LEU A 106 -13.39 10.06 0.12
C LEU A 106 -14.40 10.37 1.22
N GLU A 107 -13.96 10.89 2.36
CA GLU A 107 -14.82 11.25 3.49
C GLU A 107 -15.82 12.36 3.11
N LYS A 108 -15.43 13.28 2.23
CA LYS A 108 -16.30 14.33 1.67
C LYS A 108 -17.20 13.84 0.52
N SER A 109 -16.92 12.66 -0.06
CA SER A 109 -17.55 12.19 -1.30
C SER A 109 -18.98 11.63 -1.16
N ARG A 110 -19.40 11.29 0.06
CA ARG A 110 -20.63 10.51 0.36
C ARG A 110 -20.67 9.08 -0.21
N ILE A 111 -19.63 8.63 -0.92
CA ILE A 111 -19.48 7.22 -1.33
C ILE A 111 -19.10 6.38 -0.11
N GLU A 112 -19.65 5.18 0.03
CA GLU A 112 -19.20 4.27 1.10
C GLU A 112 -17.73 3.89 0.88
N TYR A 113 -16.93 3.84 1.93
CA TYR A 113 -15.53 3.47 1.79
C TYR A 113 -15.10 2.43 2.82
N THR A 114 -14.02 1.72 2.52
CA THR A 114 -13.38 0.79 3.45
C THR A 114 -11.88 0.94 3.29
N TYR A 115 -11.19 1.35 4.35
CA TYR A 115 -9.74 1.32 4.39
C TYR A 115 -9.28 -0.08 4.77
N ILE A 116 -8.35 -0.64 4.01
CA ILE A 116 -7.76 -1.94 4.31
C ILE A 116 -6.29 -1.70 4.64
N PHE A 117 -5.95 -1.91 5.91
CA PHE A 117 -4.58 -1.91 6.38
C PHE A 117 -4.13 -3.36 6.54
N THR A 118 -3.11 -3.75 5.78
CA THR A 118 -2.58 -5.13 5.76
C THR A 118 -1.25 -5.24 6.47
N GLY A 119 -0.71 -4.14 6.99
CA GLY A 119 0.69 -4.08 7.38
C GLY A 119 1.61 -4.17 6.15
N ILE A 120 2.85 -4.58 6.36
CA ILE A 120 3.83 -4.72 5.28
C ILE A 120 3.73 -6.15 4.73
N PHE A 121 3.58 -6.29 3.42
CA PHE A 121 3.66 -7.60 2.79
C PHE A 121 5.07 -8.17 2.95
N GLN A 122 5.16 -9.44 3.33
CA GLN A 122 6.43 -10.10 3.63
C GLN A 122 7.36 -10.15 2.41
N GLU A 123 6.82 -10.16 1.18
CA GLU A 123 7.62 -10.09 -0.04
C GLU A 123 8.35 -8.74 -0.22
N PHE A 124 7.95 -7.68 0.50
CA PHE A 124 8.62 -6.38 0.49
C PHE A 124 9.63 -6.20 1.63
N VAL A 125 9.99 -7.26 2.35
CA VAL A 125 10.93 -7.19 3.47
C VAL A 125 12.33 -6.67 3.05
N GLU A 126 12.74 -6.88 1.79
CA GLU A 126 13.98 -6.28 1.26
C GLU A 126 13.96 -4.75 1.29
N MET A 127 12.78 -4.15 1.05
CA MET A 127 12.61 -2.69 1.12
C MET A 127 12.72 -2.14 2.54
N LEU A 128 12.69 -3.01 3.57
CA LEU A 128 12.89 -2.64 4.96
C LEU A 128 14.35 -2.74 5.41
N GLY A 129 15.27 -2.97 4.48
CA GLY A 129 16.71 -3.05 4.77
C GLY A 129 17.24 -4.46 4.98
N PHE A 130 16.46 -5.51 4.68
CA PHE A 130 16.92 -6.90 4.69
C PHE A 130 17.57 -7.27 3.36
N ASP A 131 18.88 -7.47 3.35
CA ASP A 131 19.63 -7.96 2.21
C ASP A 131 19.94 -9.44 2.39
N PHE A 132 19.16 -10.30 1.69
CA PHE A 132 19.31 -11.74 1.74
C PHE A 132 20.63 -12.24 1.18
N LYS A 133 21.19 -11.54 0.18
CA LYS A 133 22.43 -11.96 -0.48
C LYS A 133 23.61 -11.76 0.45
N ASN A 134 23.66 -10.60 1.11
CA ASN A 134 24.76 -10.22 1.99
C ASN A 134 24.51 -10.59 3.46
N LYS A 135 23.33 -11.12 3.79
CA LYS A 135 22.91 -11.45 5.16
C LYS A 135 23.03 -10.26 6.11
N THR A 136 22.54 -9.11 5.65
CA THR A 136 22.55 -7.86 6.44
C THR A 136 21.15 -7.35 6.67
N ALA A 137 20.87 -6.83 7.87
CA ALA A 137 19.62 -6.14 8.19
C ALA A 137 19.94 -4.70 8.61
N THR A 138 19.34 -3.72 7.93
CA THR A 138 19.49 -2.29 8.23
C THR A 138 18.21 -1.75 8.85
N PHE A 139 18.29 -1.29 10.10
CA PHE A 139 17.15 -0.74 10.82
C PHE A 139 17.19 0.79 10.80
N TYR A 140 16.19 1.38 10.15
CA TYR A 140 16.00 2.83 10.07
C TYR A 140 15.29 3.40 11.31
N VAL A 141 14.69 2.53 12.13
CA VAL A 141 14.03 2.83 13.40
C VAL A 141 14.58 1.92 14.49
N ASP A 142 14.02 1.98 15.70
CA ASP A 142 14.36 1.03 16.76
C ASP A 142 14.03 -0.42 16.35
N GLY A 143 15.03 -1.31 16.36
CA GLY A 143 14.85 -2.72 16.03
C GLY A 143 13.92 -3.46 17.00
N ASN A 144 13.68 -2.92 18.20
CA ASN A 144 12.72 -3.46 19.15
C ASN A 144 11.29 -2.96 18.93
N SER A 145 11.07 -2.01 18.01
CA SER A 145 9.72 -1.57 17.68
C SER A 145 8.95 -2.68 16.96
N LYS A 146 7.71 -2.90 17.38
CA LYS A 146 6.77 -3.76 16.65
C LYS A 146 6.31 -3.08 15.38
N LEU A 147 6.12 -3.86 14.32
CA LEU A 147 5.40 -3.38 13.16
C LEU A 147 3.94 -3.10 13.55
N PRO A 148 3.33 -1.98 13.09
CA PRO A 148 1.95 -1.66 13.42
C PRO A 148 1.00 -2.79 13.02
N GLU A 149 0.27 -3.33 13.99
CA GLU A 149 -0.88 -4.19 13.75
C GLU A 149 -2.04 -3.32 13.21
N ALA A 150 -2.73 -3.77 12.16
CA ALA A 150 -3.90 -3.08 11.63
C ALA A 150 -5.06 -3.14 12.64
N ARG A 151 -5.58 -1.99 13.10
CA ARG A 151 -6.74 -1.95 14.02
C ARG A 151 -7.87 -1.05 13.49
N ASN A 152 -9.10 -1.50 13.78
CA ASN A 152 -10.42 -0.88 13.59
C ASN A 152 -11.00 -0.82 12.15
N ALA A 153 -12.05 -1.62 11.93
CA ALA A 153 -12.77 -1.99 10.68
C ALA A 153 -12.00 -2.95 9.74
N ILE A 154 -12.11 -4.27 9.99
CA ILE A 154 -11.21 -5.31 9.44
C ILE A 154 -11.97 -6.40 8.67
N ILE A 155 -11.59 -6.66 7.42
CA ILE A 155 -11.60 -8.04 6.87
C ILE A 155 -10.29 -8.68 7.33
N ARG A 156 -10.39 -9.75 8.14
CA ARG A 156 -9.20 -10.39 8.73
C ARG A 156 -8.44 -11.14 7.65
N VAL A 157 -7.32 -10.58 7.21
CA VAL A 157 -6.21 -11.35 6.66
C VAL A 157 -5.08 -11.20 7.65
N ALA A 158 -4.91 -12.18 8.53
CA ALA A 158 -3.81 -12.18 9.49
C ALA A 158 -2.49 -12.24 8.72
N GLY A 159 -1.72 -11.15 8.76
CA GLY A 159 -0.31 -11.13 8.38
C GLY A 159 0.52 -11.68 9.54
N SER A 160 1.18 -10.79 10.30
CA SER A 160 2.06 -11.16 11.42
C SER A 160 2.23 -9.99 12.42
N THR A 161 2.55 -10.24 13.69
CA THR A 161 2.70 -9.23 14.78
C THR A 161 4.03 -9.35 15.54
N GLU A 162 5.13 -9.14 14.84
CA GLU A 162 6.50 -9.32 15.34
C GLU A 162 7.31 -8.02 15.33
N THR A 163 8.40 -8.02 16.09
CA THR A 163 9.50 -7.04 16.08
C THR A 163 10.52 -7.36 14.99
N PHE A 164 11.39 -6.40 14.65
CA PHE A 164 12.48 -6.65 13.70
C PHE A 164 13.45 -7.74 14.19
N TYR A 165 13.65 -7.88 15.49
CA TYR A 165 14.47 -8.95 16.04
C TYR A 165 13.82 -10.33 15.97
N GLU A 166 12.51 -10.44 16.19
CA GLU A 166 11.78 -11.70 16.02
C GLU A 166 11.81 -12.15 14.55
N ILE A 167 11.62 -11.22 13.61
CA ILE A 167 11.76 -11.49 12.17
C ILE A 167 13.20 -11.91 11.83
N LEU A 168 14.21 -11.18 12.34
CA LEU A 168 15.62 -11.53 12.15
C LEU A 168 15.93 -12.94 12.65
N GLN A 169 15.44 -13.29 13.84
CA GLN A 169 15.62 -14.60 14.45
C GLN A 169 15.05 -15.71 13.55
N MET A 170 13.84 -15.53 13.00
CA MET A 170 13.25 -16.48 12.06
C MET A 170 14.15 -16.70 10.83
N PHE A 171 14.76 -15.64 10.29
CA PHE A 171 15.70 -15.77 9.17
C PHE A 171 17.03 -16.43 9.55
N GLU A 172 17.57 -16.13 10.74
CA GLU A 172 18.79 -16.78 11.23
C GLU A 172 18.57 -18.29 11.45
N GLU A 173 17.41 -18.67 12.00
CA GLU A 173 16.99 -20.06 12.18
C GLU A 173 16.80 -20.76 10.83
N ALA A 174 16.06 -20.14 9.89
CA ALA A 174 15.80 -20.72 8.57
C ALA A 174 17.06 -20.84 7.70
N THR A 175 18.03 -19.94 7.85
CA THR A 175 19.28 -19.95 7.07
C THR A 175 20.44 -20.65 7.76
N GLY A 176 20.31 -21.02 9.03
CA GLY A 176 21.37 -21.62 9.84
C GLY A 176 22.60 -20.73 10.02
N SER A 177 22.44 -19.40 9.93
CA SER A 177 23.57 -18.46 10.01
C SER A 177 23.18 -17.14 10.66
N LYS A 178 24.14 -16.50 11.33
CA LYS A 178 23.96 -15.18 11.95
C LYS A 178 24.09 -14.05 10.94
N TRP A 179 23.30 -13.00 11.13
CA TRP A 179 23.19 -11.86 10.22
C TRP A 179 23.78 -10.60 10.85
N LYS A 180 24.41 -9.76 10.03
CA LYS A 180 24.96 -8.48 10.50
C LYS A 180 23.84 -7.45 10.61
N VAL A 181 23.69 -6.84 11.79
CA VAL A 181 22.71 -5.77 12.04
C VAL A 181 23.40 -4.41 11.94
N ILE A 182 22.78 -3.48 11.21
CA ILE A 182 23.21 -2.08 11.07
C ILE A 182 22.06 -1.19 11.55
N GLU A 183 22.27 -0.42 12.61
CA GLU A 183 21.28 0.55 13.10
C GLU A 183 21.62 1.96 12.61
N ASP A 184 20.71 2.60 11.87
CA ASP A 184 20.84 3.99 11.47
C ASP A 184 20.33 4.91 12.60
N ARG A 185 21.27 5.37 13.43
CA ARG A 185 20.96 6.22 14.60
C ARG A 185 20.45 7.60 14.21
N GLU A 186 20.82 8.12 13.05
CA GLU A 186 20.39 9.44 12.55
C GLU A 186 18.93 9.40 12.10
N VAL A 187 18.52 8.36 11.36
CA VAL A 187 17.11 8.17 11.02
C VAL A 187 16.29 7.88 12.27
N ARG A 188 16.80 7.05 13.19
CA ARG A 188 16.14 6.77 14.47
C ARG A 188 15.97 8.02 15.34
N HIS A 189 16.96 8.91 15.38
CA HIS A 189 16.88 10.20 16.07
C HIS A 189 15.81 11.10 15.44
N ARG A 190 15.83 11.26 14.12
CA ARG A 190 14.84 12.07 13.40
C ARG A 190 13.42 11.56 13.60
N PHE A 191 13.22 10.24 13.50
CA PHE A 191 11.91 9.61 13.75
C PHE A 191 11.43 9.86 15.18
N ARG A 192 12.28 9.61 16.19
CA ARG A 192 11.94 9.82 17.61
C ARG A 192 11.54 11.26 17.91
N ASN A 193 12.19 12.21 17.26
CA ASN A 193 11.99 13.64 17.50
C ASN A 193 11.06 14.30 16.46
N GLN A 194 10.42 13.52 15.59
CA GLN A 194 9.50 13.99 14.55
C GLN A 194 10.11 15.05 13.63
N ILE A 195 11.41 14.93 13.35
CA ILE A 195 12.16 15.86 12.50
C ILE A 195 11.95 15.48 11.03
N PRO A 196 11.52 16.42 10.15
CA PRO A 196 11.34 16.16 8.71
C PRO A 196 12.63 15.66 8.05
N SER A 197 12.51 14.70 7.12
CA SER A 197 13.69 14.24 6.35
C SER A 197 14.17 15.34 5.40
N SER A 198 15.43 15.77 5.54
CA SER A 198 16.10 16.74 4.66
C SER A 198 16.81 16.10 3.46
N ALA A 199 16.85 14.77 3.36
CA ALA A 199 17.56 14.07 2.29
C ALA A 199 16.60 13.61 1.18
N PRO A 200 16.88 13.90 -0.10
CA PRO A 200 16.33 13.11 -1.19
C PRO A 200 16.96 11.72 -1.12
N ILE A 201 16.12 10.69 -1.09
CA ILE A 201 16.52 9.29 -1.26
C ILE A 201 16.37 8.94 -2.73
#